data_AF-A0A7J2YZW5-F1
#
_entry.id   AF-A0A7J2YZW5-F1
#
_cell.length_a   1.000
_cell.length_b   1.000
_cell.length_c   1.000
_cell.angle_alpha   90.00
_cell.angle_beta   90.00
_cell.angle_gamma   90.00
#
_symmetry.space_group_name_H-M   'P 1'
#
loop_
_entity.id
_entity.type
_entity.pdbx_description
1 polymer ?
#
loop_
_entity_poly.entity_id
_entity_poly.type
_entity_poly.pdbx_seq_one_letter_code
_entity_poly.pdbx_strand_id
1 'polypeptide(L)'
;MERLMRMKLEEAEQLANQIVQSIKHLCDPEHIMVVGSIRRRRPEVKDIDIVLIPQNWMWNTIIQTLKTNWKAEVIEAGQELARLKFPTRTTSEPVQVDIYQARPETWGVLLLIRTGSIEHNIKLCSRARAMNMMLSAKKGVIKNGKVIASRTEEEIFQALGMSFVEPEKREA
;
A
#
# COMPACT_ATOMS: atom_id res chain seq x y z
N MET A 1 4.13 -22.94 16.87
CA MET A 1 3.60 -22.28 15.66
C MET A 1 2.94 -21.00 16.11
N GLU A 2 3.54 -19.84 15.84
CA GLU A 2 2.89 -18.55 16.08
C GLU A 2 1.57 -18.53 15.30
N ARG A 3 0.46 -18.41 16.02
CA ARG A 3 -0.84 -18.20 15.41
C ARG A 3 -0.78 -16.80 14.82
N LEU A 4 -0.46 -16.70 13.52
CA LEU A 4 -0.48 -15.42 12.80
C LEU A 4 -1.79 -14.72 13.12
N MET A 5 -1.68 -13.59 13.82
CA MET A 5 -2.82 -12.81 14.25
C MET A 5 -3.62 -12.35 13.04
N ARG A 6 -4.95 -12.41 13.14
CA ARG A 6 -5.85 -11.94 12.09
C ARG A 6 -6.97 -11.13 12.72
N MET A 7 -7.18 -9.93 12.20
CA MET A 7 -8.32 -9.07 12.53
C MET A 7 -9.46 -9.32 11.56
N LYS A 8 -10.69 -9.07 12.00
CA LYS A 8 -11.81 -8.95 11.06
C LYS A 8 -11.64 -7.70 10.21
N LEU A 9 -12.12 -7.75 8.97
CA LEU A 9 -12.05 -6.61 8.04
C LEU A 9 -12.53 -5.30 8.68
N GLU A 10 -13.69 -5.32 9.34
CA GLU A 10 -14.29 -4.12 9.95
C GLU A 10 -13.39 -3.50 11.05
N GLU A 11 -12.79 -4.33 11.90
CA GLU A 11 -11.87 -3.87 12.94
C GLU A 11 -10.60 -3.26 12.33
N ALA A 12 -10.08 -3.89 11.27
CA ALA A 12 -8.91 -3.40 10.55
C ALA A 12 -9.22 -2.09 9.80
N GLU A 13 -10.39 -1.97 9.17
CA GLU A 13 -10.87 -0.75 8.52
C GLU A 13 -11.02 0.40 9.53
N GLN A 14 -11.59 0.13 10.70
CA GLN A 14 -11.71 1.13 11.77
C GLN A 14 -10.34 1.65 12.22
N LEU A 15 -9.40 0.74 12.51
CA LEU A 15 -8.04 1.12 12.90
C LEU A 15 -7.32 1.89 11.78
N ALA A 16 -7.37 1.39 10.54
CA ALA A 16 -6.76 2.04 9.38
C ALA A 16 -7.31 3.45 9.18
N ASN A 17 -8.64 3.63 9.29
CA ASN A 17 -9.28 4.92 9.17
C ASN A 17 -8.82 5.89 10.26
N GLN A 18 -8.75 5.45 11.52
CA GLN A 18 -8.26 6.31 12.61
C GLN A 18 -6.80 6.73 12.38
N ILE A 19 -5.95 5.80 11.95
CA ILE A 19 -4.55 6.10 11.60
C ILE A 19 -4.50 7.15 10.49
N VAL A 20 -5.22 6.93 9.39
CA VAL A 20 -5.32 7.88 8.26
C VAL A 20 -5.81 9.25 8.74
N GLN A 21 -6.87 9.33 9.55
CA GLN A 21 -7.38 10.59 10.07
C GLN A 21 -6.31 11.34 10.89
N SER A 22 -5.48 10.62 11.65
CA SER A 22 -4.43 11.23 12.48
C SER A 22 -3.28 11.86 11.69
N ILE A 23 -3.07 11.45 10.42
CA ILE A 23 -1.94 11.92 9.59
C ILE A 23 -2.34 12.60 8.28
N LYS A 24 -3.63 12.55 7.87
CA LYS A 24 -4.07 13.07 6.56
C LYS A 24 -3.73 14.54 6.33
N HIS A 25 -3.68 15.35 7.39
CA HIS A 25 -3.34 16.78 7.31
C HIS A 25 -1.87 17.03 6.94
N LEU A 26 -1.01 16.02 7.06
CA LEU A 26 0.41 16.05 6.68
C LEU A 26 0.64 15.49 5.26
N CYS A 27 -0.43 15.06 4.59
CA CYS A 27 -0.39 14.41 3.29
C CYS A 27 -0.97 15.32 2.20
N ASP A 28 -0.61 15.04 0.96
CA ASP A 28 -1.39 15.51 -0.18
C ASP A 28 -2.84 15.01 -0.03
N PRO A 29 -3.84 15.89 -0.08
CA PRO A 29 -5.23 15.55 0.23
C PRO A 29 -5.85 14.53 -0.74
N GLU A 30 -5.31 14.41 -1.96
CA GLU A 30 -5.79 13.46 -2.97
C GLU A 30 -5.05 12.13 -2.92
N HIS A 31 -3.97 12.02 -2.15
CA HIS A 31 -3.03 10.90 -2.21
C HIS A 31 -2.74 10.29 -0.83
N ILE A 32 -3.77 9.69 -0.25
CA ILE A 32 -3.66 8.78 0.91
C ILE A 32 -4.71 7.68 0.77
N MET A 33 -4.27 6.42 0.74
CA MET A 33 -5.17 5.29 0.53
C MET A 33 -4.73 4.07 1.34
N VAL A 34 -5.68 3.47 2.04
CA VAL A 34 -5.54 2.12 2.59
C VAL A 34 -5.56 1.12 1.44
N VAL A 35 -4.56 0.25 1.36
CA VAL A 35 -4.39 -0.73 0.28
C VAL A 35 -4.41 -2.15 0.88
N GLY A 36 -3.63 -3.07 0.32
CA GLY A 36 -3.49 -4.42 0.86
C GLY A 36 -4.79 -5.19 0.87
N SER A 37 -4.89 -6.12 1.82
CA SER A 37 -6.04 -7.01 1.96
C SER A 37 -7.34 -6.28 2.33
N ILE A 38 -7.24 -5.12 2.97
CA ILE A 38 -8.39 -4.26 3.27
C ILE A 38 -9.03 -3.76 1.98
N ARG A 39 -8.24 -3.18 1.05
CA ARG A 39 -8.76 -2.68 -0.23
C ARG A 39 -9.34 -3.79 -1.11
N ARG A 40 -8.91 -5.04 -0.93
CA ARG A 40 -9.48 -6.23 -1.59
C ARG A 40 -10.64 -6.87 -0.82
N ARG A 41 -11.10 -6.23 0.26
CA ARG A 41 -12.21 -6.66 1.14
C ARG A 41 -12.04 -8.08 1.70
N ARG A 42 -10.83 -8.46 2.07
CA ARG A 42 -10.58 -9.79 2.66
C ARG A 42 -11.15 -9.85 4.07
N PRO A 43 -11.91 -10.91 4.43
CA PRO A 43 -12.58 -11.00 5.73
C PRO A 43 -11.60 -11.08 6.89
N GLU A 44 -10.41 -11.63 6.64
CA GLU A 44 -9.33 -11.72 7.61
C GLU A 44 -8.11 -10.90 7.14
N VAL A 45 -7.69 -9.95 7.98
CA VAL A 45 -6.60 -9.01 7.71
C VAL A 45 -5.43 -9.28 8.66
N LYS A 46 -4.22 -9.39 8.11
CA LYS A 46 -2.99 -9.67 8.90
C LYS A 46 -2.29 -8.39 9.35
N ASP A 47 -2.25 -7.43 8.45
CA ASP A 47 -1.55 -6.15 8.54
C ASP A 47 -2.34 -5.07 7.80
N ILE A 48 -1.99 -3.81 8.07
CA ILE A 48 -2.57 -2.65 7.40
C ILE A 48 -1.50 -2.04 6.51
N ASP A 49 -1.78 -1.93 5.22
CA ASP A 49 -0.93 -1.24 4.26
C ASP A 49 -1.55 0.11 3.90
N ILE A 50 -0.76 1.18 3.91
CA ILE A 50 -1.18 2.53 3.50
C ILE A 50 -0.18 3.07 2.48
N VAL A 51 -0.67 3.58 1.36
CA VAL A 51 0.15 4.33 0.40
C VAL A 51 -0.25 5.80 0.52
N LEU A 52 0.74 6.68 0.65
CA LEU A 52 0.49 8.13 0.74
C LEU A 52 1.56 8.94 0.04
N ILE A 53 1.23 10.18 -0.34
CA ILE A 53 2.20 11.21 -0.71
C ILE A 53 2.23 12.23 0.44
N PRO A 54 3.34 12.38 1.16
CA PRO A 54 3.46 13.40 2.19
C PRO A 54 3.53 14.78 1.54
N GLN A 55 3.00 15.80 2.22
CA GLN A 55 3.34 17.19 1.87
C GLN A 55 4.84 17.39 2.01
N ASN A 56 5.37 18.42 1.35
CA ASN A 56 6.81 18.71 1.31
C ASN A 56 7.46 18.58 2.70
N TRP A 57 8.47 17.70 2.81
CA TRP A 57 9.25 17.43 4.03
C TRP A 57 8.48 16.79 5.20
N MET A 58 7.21 16.42 5.03
CA MET A 58 6.38 15.90 6.13
C MET A 58 6.56 14.40 6.40
N TRP A 59 7.35 13.67 5.61
CA TRP A 59 7.54 12.23 5.77
C TRP A 59 7.99 11.84 7.20
N ASN A 60 9.04 12.49 7.70
CA ASN A 60 9.54 12.23 9.04
C ASN A 60 8.52 12.65 10.11
N THR A 61 7.78 13.74 9.89
CA THR A 61 6.72 14.21 10.79
C THR A 61 5.62 13.16 10.92
N ILE A 62 5.17 12.55 9.81
CA ILE A 62 4.17 11.48 9.83
C ILE A 62 4.63 10.33 10.73
N ILE A 63 5.87 9.85 10.56
CA ILE A 63 6.41 8.75 11.36
C ILE A 63 6.46 9.14 12.85
N GLN A 64 6.92 10.35 13.18
CA GLN A 64 6.98 10.84 14.57
C GLN A 64 5.59 11.03 15.19
N THR A 65 4.61 11.51 14.41
CA THR A 65 3.22 11.64 14.83
C THR A 65 2.65 10.27 15.19
N LEU A 66 2.88 9.25 14.36
CA LEU A 66 2.42 7.89 14.64
C LEU A 66 3.12 7.30 15.86
N LYS A 67 4.45 7.42 15.96
CA LYS A 67 5.21 6.98 17.12
C LYS A 67 4.69 7.61 18.42
N THR A 68 4.43 8.91 18.43
CA THR A 68 4.07 9.66 19.64
C THR A 68 2.60 9.48 20.00
N ASN A 69 1.70 9.74 19.05
CA ASN A 69 0.25 9.76 19.31
C ASN A 69 -0.32 8.36 19.48
N TRP A 70 0.22 7.37 18.77
CA TRP A 70 -0.24 5.99 18.83
C TRP A 70 0.63 5.09 19.71
N LYS A 71 1.72 5.63 20.27
CA LYS A 71 2.76 4.82 20.95
C LYS A 71 3.24 3.67 20.06
N ALA A 72 3.23 3.88 18.74
CA ALA A 72 3.60 2.86 17.78
C ALA A 72 5.11 2.60 17.87
N GLU A 73 5.50 1.33 17.93
CA GLU A 73 6.89 0.93 17.88
C GLU A 73 7.37 0.98 16.43
N VAL A 74 8.41 1.77 16.15
CA VAL A 74 9.00 1.86 14.81
C VAL A 74 9.95 0.68 14.62
N ILE A 75 9.64 -0.19 13.67
CA ILE A 75 10.47 -1.35 13.30
C ILE A 75 11.44 -0.98 12.18
N GLU A 76 10.96 -0.22 11.20
CA GLU A 76 11.74 0.27 10.07
C GLU A 76 11.26 1.67 9.69
N ALA A 77 12.19 2.56 9.33
CA ALA A 77 11.87 3.90 8.82
C ALA A 77 12.91 4.30 7.77
N GLY A 78 12.58 4.06 6.51
CA GLY A 78 13.36 4.45 5.34
C GLY A 78 12.68 5.54 4.51
N GLN A 79 13.25 5.85 3.33
CA GLN A 79 12.70 6.87 2.41
C GLN A 79 11.48 6.40 1.62
N GLU A 80 11.24 5.09 1.51
CA GLU A 80 10.12 4.55 0.71
C GLU A 80 9.10 3.79 1.58
N LEU A 81 9.49 3.38 2.79
CA LEU A 81 8.72 2.53 3.69
C LEU A 81 8.98 2.92 5.14
N ALA A 82 7.91 3.04 5.93
CA ALA A 82 7.96 2.95 7.38
C ALA A 82 7.09 1.78 7.84
N ARG A 83 7.66 0.89 8.65
CA ARG A 83 6.95 -0.23 9.28
C ARG A 83 6.86 0.02 10.77
N LEU A 84 5.66 -0.03 11.30
CA LEU A 84 5.40 0.18 12.72
C LEU A 84 4.48 -0.90 13.29
N LYS A 85 4.57 -1.11 14.59
CA LYS A 85 3.64 -1.94 15.37
C LYS A 85 2.77 -1.06 16.25
N PHE A 86 1.46 -1.11 16.04
CA PHE A 86 0.47 -0.31 16.74
C PHE A 86 -0.11 -1.12 17.90
N PRO A 87 0.09 -0.70 19.16
CA PRO A 87 -0.57 -1.31 20.28
C PRO A 87 -2.08 -1.09 20.16
N THR A 88 -2.86 -2.13 20.37
CA THR A 88 -4.33 -2.09 20.29
C THR A 88 -4.93 -2.92 21.42
N ARG A 89 -6.16 -2.59 21.81
CA ARG A 89 -6.94 -3.35 22.80
C ARG A 89 -7.76 -4.46 22.15
N THR A 90 -7.92 -4.43 20.83
CA THR A 90 -8.72 -5.38 20.06
C THR A 90 -8.01 -6.73 19.95
N THR A 91 -6.69 -6.74 20.06
CA THR A 91 -5.87 -7.92 19.83
C THR A 91 -4.81 -8.06 20.91
N SER A 92 -4.35 -9.30 21.16
CA SER A 92 -3.34 -9.61 22.18
C SER A 92 -1.93 -9.15 21.78
N GLU A 93 -1.68 -8.97 20.49
CA GLU A 93 -0.41 -8.52 19.94
C GLU A 93 -0.59 -7.19 19.18
N PRO A 94 0.44 -6.35 19.11
CA PRO A 94 0.43 -5.14 18.29
C PRO A 94 0.17 -5.44 16.81
N VAL A 95 -0.60 -4.59 16.15
CA VAL A 95 -0.92 -4.70 14.72
C VAL A 95 0.21 -4.10 13.90
N GLN A 96 0.70 -4.83 12.90
CA GLN A 96 1.65 -4.28 11.94
C GLN A 96 0.95 -3.31 10.97
N VAL A 97 1.56 -2.15 10.77
CA VAL A 97 1.14 -1.15 9.80
C VAL A 97 2.35 -0.73 8.96
N ASP A 98 2.24 -0.94 7.66
CA ASP A 98 3.24 -0.54 6.67
C ASP A 98 2.74 0.71 5.93
N ILE A 99 3.54 1.78 5.96
CA ILE A 99 3.28 3.02 5.24
C ILE A 99 4.30 3.16 4.13
N TYR A 100 3.80 3.24 2.89
CA TYR A 100 4.61 3.42 1.70
C TYR A 100 4.55 4.87 1.24
N GLN A 101 5.71 5.50 1.17
CA GLN A 101 5.85 6.84 0.61
C GLN A 101 5.86 6.75 -0.93
N ALA A 102 4.82 7.31 -1.55
CA ALA A 102 4.72 7.48 -2.98
C ALA A 102 5.20 8.87 -3.43
N ARG A 103 5.37 9.00 -4.76
CA ARG A 103 5.46 10.26 -5.48
C ARG A 103 4.35 10.29 -6.53
N PRO A 104 3.99 11.46 -7.09
CA PRO A 104 2.97 11.54 -8.15
C PRO A 104 3.24 10.58 -9.31
N GLU A 105 4.51 10.35 -9.66
CA GLU A 105 4.90 9.46 -10.74
C GLU A 105 4.72 7.97 -10.40
N THR A 106 4.73 7.60 -9.12
CA THR A 106 4.66 6.21 -8.66
C THR A 106 3.37 5.87 -7.93
N TRP A 107 2.42 6.80 -7.85
CA TRP A 107 1.17 6.62 -7.13
C TRP A 107 0.42 5.38 -7.61
N GLY A 108 0.03 5.33 -8.89
CA GLY A 108 -0.72 4.21 -9.47
C GLY A 108 -0.01 2.85 -9.34
N VAL A 109 1.30 2.78 -9.58
CA VAL A 109 2.02 1.50 -9.47
C VAL A 109 2.14 1.03 -8.02
N LEU A 110 2.33 1.93 -7.05
CA LEU A 110 2.33 1.56 -5.64
C LEU A 110 0.94 1.16 -5.18
N LEU A 111 -0.12 1.86 -5.60
CA LEU A 111 -1.49 1.44 -5.36
C LEU A 111 -1.72 0.02 -5.90
N LEU A 112 -1.37 -0.25 -7.15
CA LEU A 112 -1.57 -1.55 -7.78
C LEU A 112 -0.83 -2.67 -7.02
N ILE A 113 0.48 -2.52 -6.85
CA ILE A 113 1.33 -3.56 -6.27
C ILE A 113 1.01 -3.77 -4.79
N ARG A 114 0.79 -2.69 -4.01
CA ARG A 114 0.45 -2.80 -2.58
C ARG A 114 -1.00 -3.18 -2.35
N THR A 115 -1.89 -2.96 -3.32
CA THR A 115 -3.21 -3.60 -3.31
C THR A 115 -3.09 -5.09 -3.52
N GLY A 116 -2.18 -5.58 -4.37
CA GLY A 116 -1.99 -7.02 -4.58
C GLY A 116 -3.21 -7.71 -5.22
N SER A 117 -3.43 -9.02 -5.00
CA SER A 117 -2.64 -9.94 -4.15
C SER A 117 -1.23 -10.22 -4.69
N ILE A 118 -0.43 -11.01 -3.94
CA ILE A 118 0.89 -11.48 -4.41
C ILE A 118 0.74 -12.25 -5.73
N GLU A 119 -0.25 -13.14 -5.81
CA GLU A 119 -0.57 -13.93 -7.00
C GLU A 119 -0.98 -13.02 -8.17
N HIS A 120 -1.81 -12.01 -7.92
CA HIS A 120 -2.18 -11.03 -8.94
C HIS A 120 -0.95 -10.27 -9.45
N ASN A 121 -0.09 -9.80 -8.57
CA ASN A 121 1.16 -9.12 -8.93
C ASN A 121 2.08 -10.03 -9.78
N ILE A 122 2.18 -11.31 -9.43
CA ILE A 122 2.93 -12.29 -10.22
C ILE A 122 2.34 -12.41 -11.63
N LYS A 123 1.01 -12.52 -11.77
CA LYS A 123 0.34 -12.57 -13.07
C LYS A 123 0.64 -11.31 -13.91
N LEU A 124 0.55 -10.13 -13.31
CA LEU A 124 0.86 -8.86 -13.99
C LEU A 124 2.33 -8.80 -14.44
N CYS A 125 3.26 -9.19 -13.57
CA CYS A 125 4.69 -9.23 -13.92
C CYS A 125 4.97 -10.23 -15.04
N SER A 126 4.38 -11.43 -14.99
CA SER A 126 4.52 -12.45 -16.04
C SER A 126 3.98 -11.97 -17.38
N ARG A 127 2.84 -11.26 -17.38
CA ARG A 127 2.27 -10.66 -18.57
C ARG A 127 3.15 -9.55 -19.15
N ALA A 128 3.65 -8.65 -18.31
CA ALA A 128 4.60 -7.61 -18.74
C ALA A 128 5.80 -8.23 -19.46
N ARG A 129 6.39 -9.29 -18.88
CA ARG A 129 7.52 -10.01 -19.48
C ARG A 129 7.17 -10.63 -20.83
N ALA A 130 5.99 -11.25 -20.96
CA ALA A 130 5.52 -11.80 -22.23
C ALA A 130 5.36 -10.74 -23.34
N MET A 131 5.19 -9.46 -22.95
CA MET A 131 5.10 -8.32 -23.86
C MET A 131 6.43 -7.59 -24.07
N ASN A 132 7.57 -8.16 -23.63
CA ASN A 132 8.90 -7.53 -23.61
C ASN A 132 8.91 -6.22 -22.80
N MET A 133 8.18 -6.19 -21.69
CA MET A 133 8.12 -5.09 -20.73
C MET A 133 8.51 -5.59 -19.33
N MET A 134 8.72 -4.65 -18.41
CA MET A 134 8.94 -4.93 -16.99
C MET A 134 8.00 -4.09 -16.13
N LEU A 135 7.27 -4.72 -15.21
CA LEU A 135 6.52 -4.01 -14.17
C LEU A 135 7.40 -3.85 -12.92
N SER A 136 7.62 -2.62 -12.47
CA SER A 136 8.46 -2.29 -11.31
C SER A 136 7.71 -1.41 -10.33
N ALA A 137 7.63 -1.80 -9.06
CA ALA A 137 7.01 -0.97 -8.02
C ALA A 137 7.67 0.41 -7.84
N LYS A 138 8.94 0.57 -8.23
CA LYS A 138 9.69 1.83 -8.11
C LYS A 138 9.44 2.82 -9.25
N LYS A 139 8.92 2.34 -10.39
CA LYS A 139 8.91 3.10 -11.65
C LYS A 139 7.64 2.97 -12.49
N GLY A 140 6.91 1.85 -12.41
CA GLY A 140 5.83 1.51 -13.33
C GLY A 140 6.19 0.43 -14.35
N VAL A 141 5.44 0.40 -15.44
CA VAL A 141 5.69 -0.43 -16.63
C VAL A 141 6.78 0.21 -17.48
N ILE A 142 7.81 -0.56 -17.80
CA ILE A 142 8.98 -0.12 -18.55
C ILE A 142 9.07 -0.92 -19.85
N LYS A 143 9.28 -0.21 -20.97
CA LYS A 143 9.55 -0.79 -22.29
C LYS A 143 10.74 -0.05 -22.91
N ASN A 144 11.72 -0.79 -23.43
CA ASN A 144 12.92 -0.22 -24.07
C ASN A 144 13.62 0.85 -23.19
N GLY A 145 13.71 0.59 -21.88
CA GLY A 145 14.34 1.50 -20.91
C GLY A 145 13.52 2.72 -20.51
N LYS A 146 12.31 2.92 -21.06
CA LYS A 146 11.43 4.06 -20.76
C LYS A 146 10.21 3.60 -19.96
N VAL A 147 9.78 4.42 -18.99
CA VAL A 147 8.51 4.24 -18.29
C VAL A 147 7.38 4.61 -19.24
N ILE A 148 6.42 3.72 -19.43
CA ILE A 148 5.26 3.91 -20.33
C ILE A 148 3.93 4.01 -19.59
N ALA A 149 3.86 3.59 -18.32
CA ALA A 149 2.69 3.70 -17.44
C ALA A 149 3.13 3.52 -15.98
N SER A 150 2.60 4.29 -15.04
CA SER A 150 2.92 4.27 -13.61
C SER A 150 1.96 5.08 -12.71
N ARG A 151 1.38 6.18 -13.19
CA ARG A 151 0.66 7.19 -12.42
C ARG A 151 -0.73 6.76 -11.96
N THR A 152 -1.44 5.96 -12.77
CA THR A 152 -2.74 5.38 -12.40
C THR A 152 -2.74 3.87 -12.59
N GLU A 153 -3.68 3.18 -11.94
CA GLU A 153 -3.81 1.74 -12.10
C GLU A 153 -4.33 1.41 -13.50
N GLU A 154 -5.26 2.21 -14.03
CA GLU A 154 -5.87 2.10 -15.34
C GLU A 154 -4.83 2.17 -16.47
N GLU A 155 -3.90 3.13 -16.43
CA GLU A 155 -2.87 3.23 -17.45
C GLU A 155 -1.91 2.03 -17.41
N ILE A 156 -1.68 1.45 -16.22
CA ILE A 156 -0.87 0.24 -16.08
C ILE A 156 -1.59 -0.97 -16.69
N PHE A 157 -2.88 -1.17 -16.37
CA PHE A 157 -3.68 -2.23 -16.99
C PHE A 157 -3.73 -2.07 -18.51
N GLN A 158 -3.95 -0.85 -19.01
CA GLN A 158 -3.96 -0.56 -20.45
C GLN A 158 -2.60 -0.84 -21.12
N ALA A 159 -1.48 -0.44 -20.49
CA ALA A 159 -0.14 -0.73 -21.02
C ALA A 159 0.16 -2.24 -21.07
N LEU A 160 -0.44 -3.01 -20.16
CA LEU A 160 -0.43 -4.47 -20.18
C LEU A 160 -1.50 -5.05 -21.12
N GLY A 161 -2.26 -4.25 -21.86
CA GLY A 161 -3.32 -4.73 -22.76
C GLY A 161 -4.44 -5.47 -22.01
N MET A 162 -4.79 -5.02 -20.82
CA MET A 162 -5.85 -5.57 -19.97
C MET A 162 -6.91 -4.50 -19.70
N SER A 163 -8.15 -4.93 -19.48
CA SER A 163 -9.15 -4.09 -18.83
C SER A 163 -8.77 -3.88 -17.36
N PHE A 164 -9.21 -2.75 -16.78
CA PHE A 164 -9.08 -2.51 -15.35
C PHE A 164 -9.75 -3.62 -14.54
N VAL A 165 -9.07 -4.08 -13.49
CA VAL A 165 -9.58 -5.09 -12.57
C VAL A 165 -9.82 -4.45 -11.21
N GLU A 166 -11.07 -4.45 -10.76
CA GLU A 166 -11.45 -3.98 -9.43
C GLU A 166 -10.62 -4.66 -8.33
N PRO A 167 -10.18 -3.95 -7.28
CA PRO A 167 -9.40 -4.51 -6.18
C PRO A 167 -9.93 -5.84 -5.60
N GLU A 168 -11.24 -5.96 -5.40
CA GLU A 168 -11.90 -7.16 -4.87
C GLU A 168 -11.78 -8.38 -5.77
N LYS A 169 -11.52 -8.17 -7.07
CA LYS A 169 -11.34 -9.24 -8.07
C LYS A 169 -9.88 -9.58 -8.30
N ARG A 170 -8.95 -9.05 -7.50
CA ARG A 170 -7.50 -9.32 -7.59
C ARG A 170 -7.05 -10.45 -6.67
N GLU A 171 -7.99 -11.31 -6.31
CA GLU A 171 -7.73 -12.61 -5.72
C GLU A 171 -7.70 -13.62 -6.87
N ALA A 172 -6.72 -14.52 -6.86
CA ALA A 172 -6.28 -15.30 -8.02
C ALA A 172 -7.40 -15.90 -8.89
#